data_AF-A0A3B7MSV9-F1
#
_entry.id   AF-A0A3B7MSV9-F1
#
_cell.length_a   1.000
_cell.length_b   1.000
_cell.length_c   1.000
_cell.angle_alpha   90.00
_cell.angle_beta   90.00
_cell.angle_gamma   90.00
#
_symmetry.space_group_name_H-M   'P 1'
#
loop_
_entity.id
_entity.type
_entity.pdbx_description
1 polymer ?
#
loop_
_entity_poly.entity_id
_entity_poly.type
_entity_poly.pdbx_seq_one_letter_code
_entity_poly.pdbx_strand_id
1 'polypeptide(L)'
;MSSNNKGGRDPVHDNILKIAVAREYLSSDLGYMKLAIKYGLPGPSTVRHFVKWYKANYPTGEIPPVQPTQQSQQPATTSEVEELRKQLQQANLKVAAWEMLLENAGKELGVDIVKKFGTKQSGK
;
A
#
# COMPACT_ATOMS: atom_id res chain seq x y z
N MET A 1 42.12 0.14 -18.53
CA MET A 1 41.39 -0.35 -17.33
C MET A 1 39.92 -0.40 -17.70
N SER A 2 39.41 -1.56 -18.14
CA SER A 2 37.98 -1.71 -18.45
C SER A 2 37.49 -3.07 -17.97
N SER A 3 36.45 -3.02 -17.16
CA SER A 3 35.99 -4.05 -16.24
C SER A 3 35.41 -5.29 -16.93
N ASN A 4 35.69 -6.43 -16.30
CA ASN A 4 35.32 -7.77 -16.72
C ASN A 4 33.78 -7.96 -16.67
N ASN A 5 33.14 -8.08 -17.83
CA ASN A 5 31.71 -8.35 -17.95
C ASN A 5 31.43 -9.84 -17.67
N LYS A 6 31.07 -10.16 -16.42
CA LYS A 6 30.57 -11.50 -16.07
C LYS A 6 29.15 -11.64 -16.59
N GLY A 7 29.01 -12.17 -17.81
CA GLY A 7 27.73 -12.54 -18.41
C GLY A 7 26.96 -13.53 -17.53
N GLY A 8 25.97 -13.04 -16.81
CA GLY A 8 24.99 -13.84 -16.09
C GLY A 8 23.62 -13.63 -16.72
N ARG A 9 22.81 -14.70 -16.81
CA ARG A 9 21.38 -14.61 -17.15
C ARG A 9 20.72 -13.53 -16.31
N ASP A 10 19.91 -12.69 -16.94
CA ASP A 10 19.10 -11.71 -16.23
C ASP A 10 18.31 -12.40 -15.11
N PRO A 11 18.28 -11.82 -13.91
CA PRO A 11 17.59 -12.43 -12.78
C PRO A 11 16.09 -12.58 -13.08
N VAL A 12 15.61 -13.83 -13.12
CA VAL A 12 14.20 -14.19 -13.40
C VAL A 12 13.20 -13.56 -12.43
N HIS A 13 13.67 -13.13 -11.26
CA HIS A 13 12.86 -12.50 -10.23
C HIS A 13 13.57 -11.26 -9.68
N ASP A 14 12.79 -10.23 -9.38
CA ASP A 14 13.27 -9.00 -8.76
C ASP A 14 13.93 -9.27 -7.41
N ASN A 15 15.03 -8.58 -7.13
CA ASN A 15 15.75 -8.72 -5.87
C ASN A 15 14.89 -8.27 -4.68
N ILE A 16 13.99 -7.30 -4.88
CA ILE A 16 13.03 -6.84 -3.87
C ILE A 16 12.10 -8.00 -3.46
N LEU A 17 11.56 -8.73 -4.43
CA LEU A 17 10.70 -9.89 -4.18
C LEU A 17 11.46 -10.98 -3.42
N LYS A 18 12.71 -11.28 -3.81
CA LYS A 18 13.56 -12.25 -3.12
C LYS A 18 13.78 -11.89 -1.65
N ILE A 19 14.05 -10.60 -1.37
CA ILE A 19 14.25 -10.07 -0.02
C ILE A 19 12.97 -10.19 0.81
N ALA A 20 11.82 -9.79 0.26
CA ALA A 20 10.53 -9.83 0.95
C ALA A 20 10.15 -11.25 1.36
N VAL A 21 10.22 -12.19 0.41
CA VAL A 21 9.90 -13.61 0.62
C VAL A 21 10.84 -14.23 1.66
N ALA A 22 12.14 -13.94 1.57
CA ALA A 22 13.12 -14.48 2.52
C ALA A 22 12.93 -13.92 3.93
N ARG A 23 12.59 -12.63 4.08
CA ARG A 23 12.28 -12.03 5.39
C ARG A 23 11.05 -12.64 6.01
N GLU A 24 9.97 -12.78 5.26
CA GLU A 24 8.76 -13.39 5.78
C GLU A 24 9.00 -14.84 6.23
N TYR A 25 9.82 -15.60 5.50
CA TYR A 25 10.22 -16.94 5.93
C TYR A 25 11.03 -16.94 7.24
N LEU A 26 11.86 -15.92 7.46
CA LEU A 26 12.70 -15.82 8.66
C LEU A 26 11.95 -15.24 9.87
N SER A 27 10.88 -14.46 9.65
CA SER A 27 10.09 -13.84 10.71
C SER A 27 8.83 -14.61 11.07
N SER A 28 8.30 -15.44 10.16
CA SER A 28 7.08 -16.22 10.37
C SER A 28 7.36 -17.72 10.42
N ASP A 29 6.47 -18.48 11.04
CA ASP A 29 6.52 -19.95 11.07
C ASP A 29 5.84 -20.59 9.83
N LEU A 30 5.85 -19.87 8.70
CA LEU A 30 5.23 -20.32 7.46
C LEU A 30 6.22 -21.17 6.64
N GLY A 31 5.79 -22.38 6.28
CA GLY A 31 6.59 -23.26 5.42
C GLY A 31 6.68 -22.78 3.96
N TYR A 32 7.70 -23.27 3.24
CA TYR A 32 8.00 -22.88 1.85
C TYR A 32 6.80 -22.95 0.88
N MET A 33 5.94 -23.95 1.04
CA MET A 33 4.75 -24.14 0.21
C MET A 33 3.74 -23.00 0.39
N LYS A 34 3.51 -22.56 1.63
CA LYS A 34 2.56 -21.48 1.94
C LYS A 34 3.06 -20.14 1.41
N LEU A 35 4.37 -19.87 1.52
CA LEU A 35 4.96 -18.68 0.93
C LEU A 35 4.89 -18.70 -0.60
N ALA A 36 5.10 -19.86 -1.23
CA ALA A 36 5.00 -19.96 -2.68
C ALA A 36 3.59 -19.59 -3.17
N ILE A 37 2.55 -20.07 -2.49
CA ILE A 37 1.16 -19.72 -2.79
C ILE A 37 0.91 -18.23 -2.54
N LYS A 38 1.34 -17.70 -1.39
CA LYS A 38 1.13 -16.29 -1.01
C LYS A 38 1.71 -15.30 -2.02
N TYR A 39 2.89 -15.61 -2.56
CA TYR A 39 3.62 -14.74 -3.48
C TYR A 39 3.49 -15.13 -4.95
N GLY A 40 2.62 -16.10 -5.29
CA GLY A 40 2.42 -16.55 -6.68
C GLY A 40 3.65 -17.19 -7.33
N LEU A 41 4.51 -17.83 -6.53
CA LEU A 41 5.73 -18.47 -7.01
C LEU A 41 5.46 -19.89 -7.52
N PRO A 42 6.23 -20.38 -8.51
CA PRO A 42 5.97 -21.66 -9.17
C PRO A 42 6.14 -22.88 -8.25
N GLY A 43 6.82 -22.73 -7.10
CA GLY A 43 6.92 -23.80 -6.13
C GLY A 43 7.81 -23.50 -4.93
N PRO A 44 7.85 -24.43 -3.96
CA PRO A 44 8.63 -24.28 -2.72
C PRO A 44 10.15 -24.23 -2.99
N SER A 45 10.61 -24.86 -4.07
CA SER A 45 12.02 -24.84 -4.48
C SER A 45 12.52 -23.42 -4.79
N THR A 46 11.67 -22.58 -5.39
CA THR A 46 11.99 -21.17 -5.68
C THR A 46 12.15 -20.37 -4.40
N VAL A 47 11.26 -20.57 -3.42
CA VAL A 47 11.33 -19.93 -2.10
C VAL A 47 12.62 -20.34 -1.38
N ARG A 48 12.97 -21.63 -1.39
CA ARG A 48 14.23 -22.13 -0.82
C ARG A 48 15.44 -21.47 -1.47
N HIS A 49 15.42 -21.28 -2.79
CA HIS A 49 16.49 -20.58 -3.48
C HIS A 49 16.60 -19.11 -3.04
N PHE A 50 15.47 -18.41 -2.88
CA PHE A 50 15.45 -17.01 -2.40
C PHE A 50 16.04 -16.88 -1.01
N VAL A 51 15.66 -17.77 -0.08
CA VAL A 51 16.20 -17.79 1.28
C VAL A 51 17.70 -18.07 1.28
N LYS A 52 18.17 -19.03 0.47
CA LYS A 52 19.60 -19.33 0.36
C LYS A 52 20.38 -18.14 -0.22
N TRP A 53 19.85 -17.51 -1.26
CA TRP A 53 20.41 -16.31 -1.86
C TRP A 53 20.47 -15.17 -0.84
N TYR A 54 19.38 -14.93 -0.10
CA TYR A 54 19.32 -13.90 0.93
C TYR A 54 20.37 -14.10 2.02
N LYS A 55 20.49 -15.32 2.57
CA LYS A 55 21.50 -15.64 3.60
C LYS A 55 22.95 -15.47 3.09
N ALA A 56 23.19 -15.77 1.82
CA ALA A 56 24.51 -15.61 1.21
C ALA A 56 24.88 -14.13 0.96
N ASN A 57 23.90 -13.30 0.61
CA ASN A 57 24.12 -11.87 0.33
C ASN A 57 24.03 -10.99 1.58
N TYR A 58 23.34 -11.44 2.63
CA TYR A 58 23.13 -10.70 3.88
C TYR A 58 23.50 -11.56 5.12
N PRO A 59 24.78 -11.96 5.27
CA PRO A 59 25.22 -12.85 6.34
C PRO A 59 25.10 -12.23 7.74
N THR A 60 25.22 -10.91 7.86
CA THR A 60 25.14 -10.17 9.14
C THR A 60 23.70 -9.85 9.55
N GLY A 61 22.70 -10.12 8.70
CA GLY A 61 21.31 -9.69 8.91
C GLY A 61 21.07 -8.21 8.64
N GLU A 62 22.13 -7.42 8.47
CA GLU A 62 22.08 -6.03 8.04
C GLU A 62 22.00 -5.95 6.51
N ILE A 63 20.83 -5.55 6.02
CA ILE A 63 20.64 -5.12 4.62
C ILE A 63 20.73 -3.60 4.64
N PRO A 64 21.34 -2.94 3.64
CA PRO A 64 21.11 -1.52 3.41
C PRO A 64 19.60 -1.23 3.47
N PRO A 65 19.18 -0.10 4.04
CA PRO A 65 17.78 0.20 4.26
C PRO A 65 17.04 -0.01 2.95
N VAL A 66 16.23 -1.07 2.93
CA VAL A 66 15.32 -1.38 1.84
C VAL A 66 14.29 -0.27 1.95
N GLN A 67 14.56 0.86 1.31
CA GLN A 67 13.54 1.85 1.05
C GLN A 67 12.46 1.05 0.34
N PRO A 68 11.26 0.90 0.94
CA PRO A 68 10.22 0.12 0.32
C PRO A 68 10.01 0.72 -1.06
N THR A 69 10.35 -0.05 -2.10
CA THR A 69 9.99 0.32 -3.47
C THR A 69 8.49 0.15 -3.50
N GLN A 70 7.77 1.25 -3.35
CA GLN A 70 6.33 1.20 -3.22
C GLN A 70 5.72 0.98 -4.59
N GLN A 71 5.56 -0.28 -4.91
CA GLN A 71 4.40 -0.73 -5.65
C GLN A 71 3.38 -1.20 -4.59
N SER A 72 2.92 -0.35 -3.67
CA SER A 72 1.70 0.45 -3.86
C SER A 72 1.44 1.26 -2.59
N GLN A 73 2.09 2.43 -2.47
CA GLN A 73 1.88 3.54 -1.52
C GLN A 73 3.19 4.33 -1.45
N GLN A 74 3.42 5.24 -2.40
CA GLN A 74 4.59 6.13 -2.42
C GLN A 74 4.84 6.77 -1.04
N PRO A 75 6.09 7.11 -0.66
CA PRO A 75 6.36 7.75 0.61
C PRO A 75 6.10 9.20 0.30
N ALA A 76 4.82 9.58 0.29
CA ALA A 76 4.40 10.92 -0.07
C ALA A 76 5.43 11.86 0.56
N THR A 77 6.14 12.56 -0.33
CA THR A 77 7.15 13.53 0.07
C THR A 77 6.51 14.39 1.16
N THR A 78 7.24 14.84 2.18
CA THR A 78 6.63 15.64 3.27
C THR A 78 5.74 16.76 2.72
N SER A 79 6.12 17.33 1.57
CA SER A 79 5.33 18.23 0.73
C SER A 79 4.00 17.66 0.24
N GLU A 80 3.94 16.47 -0.36
CA GLU A 80 2.71 15.88 -0.87
C GLU A 80 1.74 15.50 0.26
N VAL A 81 2.26 15.01 1.41
CA VAL A 81 1.42 14.75 2.60
C VAL A 81 0.81 16.05 3.12
N GLU A 82 1.59 17.12 3.17
CA GLU A 82 1.11 18.44 3.61
C GLU A 82 0.08 19.03 2.65
N GLU A 83 0.30 18.90 1.34
CA GLU A 83 -0.65 19.34 0.31
C GLU A 83 -1.96 18.56 0.38
N LEU A 84 -1.89 17.23 0.48
CA LEU A 84 -3.07 16.37 0.65
C LEU A 84 -3.83 16.70 1.95
N ARG A 85 -3.12 16.98 3.05
CA ARG A 85 -3.74 17.44 4.30
C ARG A 85 -4.43 18.79 4.14
N LYS A 86 -3.82 19.74 3.43
CA LYS A 86 -4.45 21.03 3.12
C LYS A 86 -5.69 20.86 2.25
N GLN A 87 -5.64 20.00 1.23
CA GLN A 87 -6.80 19.71 0.38
C GLN A 87 -7.94 19.08 1.19
N LEU A 88 -7.62 18.15 2.10
CA LEU A 88 -8.60 17.54 3.01
C LEU A 88 -9.24 18.61 3.91
N GLN A 89 -8.43 19.48 4.52
CA GLN A 89 -8.96 20.58 5.34
C GLN A 89 -9.86 21.52 4.54
N GLN A 90 -9.45 21.89 3.32
CA GLN A 90 -10.26 22.74 2.44
C GLN A 90 -11.59 22.07 2.04
N ALA A 91 -11.58 20.76 1.75
CA ALA A 91 -12.79 20.02 1.45
C ALA A 91 -13.75 20.00 2.65
N ASN A 92 -13.24 19.74 3.86
CA ASN A 92 -14.04 19.75 5.08
C ASN A 92 -14.64 21.14 5.37
N LEU A 93 -13.87 22.22 5.18
CA LEU A 93 -14.37 23.58 5.33
C LEU A 93 -15.48 23.91 4.33
N LYS A 94 -15.35 23.45 3.08
CA LYS A 94 -16.41 23.59 2.08
C LYS A 94 -17.65 22.84 2.53
N VAL A 95 -17.55 21.56 2.90
CA VAL A 95 -18.71 20.78 3.38
C VAL A 95 -19.42 21.51 4.51
N ALA A 96 -18.69 21.96 5.54
CA ALA A 96 -19.27 22.70 6.66
C ALA A 96 -19.98 23.99 6.24
N ALA A 97 -19.36 24.80 5.35
CA ALA A 97 -19.97 26.02 4.85
C ALA A 97 -21.26 25.74 4.07
N TRP A 98 -21.29 24.68 3.26
CA TRP A 98 -22.47 24.29 2.51
C TRP A 98 -23.59 23.80 3.42
N GLU A 99 -23.28 23.05 4.47
CA GLU A 99 -24.24 22.65 5.50
C GLU A 99 -24.84 23.87 6.23
N MET A 100 -24.01 24.86 6.58
CA MET A 100 -24.48 26.11 7.19
C MET A 100 -25.41 26.91 6.26
N LEU A 101 -25.09 26.98 4.96
CA LEU A 101 -25.95 27.64 3.97
C LEU A 101 -27.29 26.91 3.82
N LEU A 102 -27.27 25.58 3.83
CA LEU A 102 -28.49 24.77 3.78
C LEU A 102 -29.39 25.03 5.00
N GLU A 103 -28.79 25.14 6.19
CA GLU A 103 -29.51 25.46 7.42
C GLU A 103 -30.14 26.86 7.37
N ASN A 104 -29.39 27.87 6.92
CA ASN A 104 -29.91 29.24 6.78
C ASN A 104 -31.02 29.31 5.73
N ALA A 105 -30.84 28.67 4.57
CA ALA A 105 -31.86 28.63 3.53
C ALA A 105 -33.15 27.93 4.01
N GLY A 106 -33.04 26.85 4.80
CA GLY A 106 -34.20 26.21 5.40
C GLY A 106 -34.95 27.08 6.40
N LYS A 107 -34.22 27.88 7.20
CA LYS A 107 -34.80 28.86 8.13
C LYS A 107 -35.52 29.99 7.39
N GLU A 108 -34.93 30.53 6.32
CA GLU A 108 -35.51 31.64 5.56
C GLU A 108 -36.73 31.21 4.72
N LEU A 109 -36.71 30.00 4.16
CA LEU A 109 -37.80 29.49 3.32
C LEU A 109 -38.91 28.78 4.13
N GLY A 110 -38.69 28.52 5.42
CA GLY A 110 -39.65 27.80 6.28
C GLY A 110 -39.90 26.34 5.86
N VAL A 111 -39.00 25.76 5.06
CA VAL A 111 -39.08 24.40 4.52
C VAL A 111 -37.80 23.66 4.89
N ASP A 112 -37.91 22.40 5.31
CA ASP A 112 -36.75 21.56 5.60
C ASP A 112 -36.09 21.12 4.27
N ILE A 113 -34.99 21.79 3.89
CA ILE A 113 -34.28 21.56 2.62
C ILE A 113 -33.36 20.32 2.72
N VAL A 114 -33.14 19.80 3.93
CA VAL A 114 -32.38 18.58 4.15
C VAL A 114 -33.25 17.37 3.78
N LYS A 115 -33.08 16.85 2.57
CA LYS A 115 -33.79 15.65 2.08
C LYS A 115 -33.35 14.39 2.86
N LYS A 116 -34.09 14.00 3.90
CA LYS A 116 -33.97 12.66 4.51
C LYS A 116 -34.55 11.63 3.53
N PHE A 117 -33.68 10.84 2.89
CA PHE A 117 -34.13 9.76 2.01
C PHE A 117 -34.89 8.68 2.80
N GLY A 118 -36.15 8.43 2.43
CA GLY A 118 -36.86 7.17 2.65
C GLY A 118 -37.97 7.18 3.71
N THR A 119 -39.20 7.52 3.30
CA THR A 119 -40.44 7.14 4.00
C THR A 119 -40.77 5.66 3.75
N LYS A 120 -41.35 5.03 4.79
CA LYS A 120 -41.72 3.62 4.92
C LYS A 120 -42.48 3.08 3.70
N GLN A 121 -42.09 1.92 3.16
CA GLN A 121 -42.95 1.16 2.24
C GLN A 121 -44.18 0.67 3.02
N SER A 122 -45.36 1.12 2.63
CA SER A 122 -46.64 0.72 3.22
C SER A 122 -46.93 -0.76 2.96
N GLY A 123 -47.44 -1.44 4.00
CA GLY A 123 -47.82 -2.84 3.96
C GLY A 123 -48.94 -3.15 2.96
N LYS A 124 -48.94 -4.41 2.51
CA LYS A 124 -50.11 -5.13 2.03
C LYS A 124 -50.35 -6.31 2.95
#